data_AF-A0AAW3WNU8-F1
#
_entry.id   AF-A0AAW3WNU8-F1
#
_cell.length_a   1.000
_cell.length_b   1.000
_cell.length_c   1.000
_cell.angle_alpha   90.00
_cell.angle_beta   90.00
_cell.angle_gamma   90.00
#
_symmetry.space_group_name_H-M   'P 1'
#
loop_
_entity.id
_entity.type
_entity.pdbx_description
1 polymer ?
#
loop_
_entity_poly.entity_id
_entity_poly.type
_entity_poly.pdbx_seq_one_letter_code
_entity_poly.pdbx_strand_id
1 'polypeptide(L)'
;MLPLIGIVLLILGFVLRLNPIAVITVSGITTGILSGVPFIDTVGEIGNAFSESRYMGLIWLSLPLITMLENIGLRDEVKGLVKKVKSASIGRFLFTYLVFRQSTTAVGLASLGGHAQMVRPILVPMIESLLKHSEKDDVLDLKYSVKDKLRAKAATVDNVGVFFGECLFIGAPSILLIKNFLDSNGFHSEPIHIVKWGIPTAIVALCVHGYRVLSFDKTYIIMSKS
;
A
#
# COMPACT_ATOMS: atom_id res chain seq x y z
N MET A 1 15.35 -12.59 32.96
CA MET A 1 15.61 -13.66 31.97
C MET A 1 14.32 -14.42 31.58
N LEU A 2 13.43 -14.75 32.52
CA LEU A 2 12.11 -15.34 32.23
C LEU A 2 11.21 -14.53 31.27
N PRO A 3 11.19 -13.18 31.28
CA PRO A 3 10.33 -12.41 30.37
C PRO A 3 10.68 -12.59 28.88
N LEU A 4 11.91 -13.00 28.56
CA LEU A 4 12.34 -13.25 27.17
C LEU A 4 11.66 -14.49 26.56
N ILE A 5 11.05 -15.36 27.36
CA ILE A 5 10.32 -16.54 26.87
C ILE A 5 9.16 -16.13 25.95
N GLY A 6 8.53 -14.98 26.20
CA GLY A 6 7.51 -14.44 25.31
C GLY A 6 8.04 -14.16 23.91
N ILE A 7 9.23 -13.57 23.80
CA ILE A 7 9.89 -13.31 22.50
C ILE A 7 10.15 -14.63 21.76
N VAL A 8 10.58 -15.68 22.47
CA VAL A 8 10.79 -17.01 21.90
C VAL A 8 9.48 -17.61 21.37
N LEU A 9 8.39 -17.49 22.13
CA LEU A 9 7.04 -17.91 21.70
C LEU A 9 6.58 -17.14 20.45
N LEU A 10 6.85 -15.84 20.39
CA LEU A 10 6.51 -15.00 19.25
C LEU A 10 7.28 -15.43 17.99
N ILE A 11 8.59 -15.66 18.12
CA ILE A 11 9.42 -16.16 17.02
C ILE A 11 8.94 -17.53 16.54
N LEU A 12 8.71 -18.48 17.46
CA LEU A 12 8.22 -19.82 17.12
C LEU A 12 6.85 -19.79 16.44
N GLY A 13 5.94 -18.95 16.93
CA GLY A 13 4.61 -18.81 16.35
C GLY A 13 4.64 -18.30 14.91
N PHE A 14 5.53 -17.34 14.60
CA PHE A 14 5.72 -16.88 13.22
C PHE A 14 6.43 -17.90 12.33
N VAL A 15 7.43 -18.61 12.85
CA VAL A 15 8.10 -19.71 12.10
C VAL A 15 7.10 -20.79 11.72
N LEU A 16 6.19 -21.14 12.64
CA LEU A 16 5.13 -22.12 12.43
C LEU A 16 3.94 -21.56 11.60
N ARG A 17 4.00 -20.31 11.15
CA ARG A 17 2.94 -19.61 10.39
C ARG A 17 1.57 -19.64 11.09
N LEU A 18 1.57 -19.61 12.43
CA LEU A 18 0.34 -19.50 13.22
C LEU A 18 -0.27 -18.11 13.06
N ASN A 19 -1.55 -17.96 13.46
CA ASN A 19 -2.24 -16.68 13.38
C ASN A 19 -1.47 -15.57 14.15
N PRO A 20 -1.02 -14.49 13.48
CA PRO A 20 -0.23 -13.43 14.10
C PRO A 20 -0.86 -12.82 15.34
N ILE A 21 -2.17 -12.58 15.32
CA ILE A 21 -2.88 -11.94 16.43
C ILE A 21 -2.86 -12.88 17.65
N ALA A 22 -3.14 -14.17 17.44
CA ALA A 22 -3.12 -15.15 18.51
C ALA A 22 -1.71 -15.30 19.12
N VAL A 23 -0.69 -15.37 18.26
CA VAL A 23 0.72 -15.47 18.68
C VAL A 23 1.15 -14.26 19.51
N ILE A 24 0.85 -13.05 19.04
CA ILE A 24 1.18 -11.79 19.74
C ILE A 24 0.47 -11.74 21.10
N THR A 25 -0.83 -12.08 21.16
CA THR A 25 -1.60 -12.05 22.40
C THR A 25 -1.07 -13.06 23.42
N VAL A 26 -0.85 -14.32 23.02
CA VAL A 26 -0.33 -15.36 23.91
C VAL A 26 1.08 -15.01 24.40
N SER A 27 1.94 -14.50 23.52
CA SER A 27 3.28 -14.02 23.87
C SER A 27 3.22 -12.88 24.88
N GLY A 28 2.37 -11.88 24.65
CA GLY A 28 2.20 -10.72 25.54
C GLY A 28 1.72 -11.13 26.94
N ILE A 29 0.68 -11.96 27.01
CA ILE A 29 0.15 -12.49 28.27
C ILE A 29 1.22 -13.31 29.01
N THR A 30 1.91 -14.20 28.29
CA THR A 30 2.97 -15.02 28.88
C THR A 30 4.11 -14.16 29.42
N THR A 31 4.47 -13.08 28.71
CA THR A 31 5.50 -12.12 29.16
C THR A 31 5.09 -11.40 30.44
N GLY A 32 3.85 -10.91 30.52
CA GLY A 32 3.35 -10.22 31.71
C GLY A 32 3.32 -11.12 32.95
N ILE A 33 2.80 -12.34 32.81
CA ILE A 33 2.78 -13.34 33.90
C ILE A 33 4.21 -13.68 34.35
N LEU A 34 5.12 -13.92 33.40
CA LEU A 34 6.52 -14.26 33.71
C LEU A 34 7.32 -13.08 34.27
N SER A 35 6.81 -11.86 34.15
CA SER A 35 7.37 -10.65 34.77
C SER A 35 6.88 -10.44 36.21
N GLY A 36 6.03 -11.32 36.72
CA GLY A 36 5.47 -11.24 38.07
C GLY A 36 4.21 -10.37 38.19
N VAL A 37 3.67 -9.91 37.05
CA VAL A 37 2.43 -9.12 37.01
C VAL A 37 1.24 -10.08 37.05
N PRO A 38 0.23 -9.86 37.91
CA PRO A 38 -0.99 -10.67 37.92
C PRO A 38 -1.68 -10.69 36.56
N PHE A 39 -2.38 -11.78 36.24
CA PHE A 39 -3.05 -11.95 34.94
C PHE A 39 -4.02 -10.81 34.63
N ILE A 40 -4.82 -10.40 35.61
CA ILE A 40 -5.81 -9.32 35.43
C ILE A 40 -5.14 -7.98 35.13
N ASP A 41 -4.01 -7.70 35.78
CA ASP A 41 -3.24 -6.47 35.59
C ASP A 41 -2.52 -6.48 34.25
N THR A 42 -1.99 -7.64 33.81
CA THR A 42 -1.39 -7.81 32.48
C THR A 42 -2.41 -7.52 31.38
N VAL A 43 -3.62 -8.06 31.50
CA VAL A 43 -4.72 -7.79 30.54
C VAL A 43 -5.15 -6.33 30.61
N GLY A 44 -5.18 -5.76 31.82
CA GLY A 44 -5.47 -4.34 32.06
C GLY A 44 -4.46 -3.41 31.40
N GLU A 45 -3.16 -3.69 31.52
CA GLU A 45 -2.08 -2.93 30.87
C GLU A 45 -2.17 -2.97 29.35
N ILE A 46 -2.45 -4.14 28.78
CA ILE A 46 -2.72 -4.26 27.34
C ILE A 46 -3.90 -3.37 26.95
N GLY A 47 -5.02 -3.47 27.67
CA GLY A 47 -6.21 -2.63 27.43
C GLY A 47 -5.94 -1.13 27.56
N ASN A 48 -5.18 -0.72 28.57
CA ASN A 48 -4.77 0.68 28.78
C ASN A 48 -3.89 1.17 27.62
N ALA A 49 -2.92 0.37 27.16
CA ALA A 49 -2.08 0.73 26.02
C ALA A 49 -2.89 0.95 24.73
N PHE A 50 -3.96 0.15 24.52
CA PHE A 50 -4.88 0.36 23.40
C PHE A 50 -5.75 1.62 23.58
N SER A 51 -6.25 1.88 24.79
CA SER A 51 -7.14 3.00 25.10
C SER A 51 -6.41 4.36 25.04
N GLU A 52 -5.17 4.43 25.56
CA GLU A 52 -4.33 5.62 25.52
C GLU A 52 -3.87 5.98 24.10
N SER A 53 -3.88 5.00 23.20
CA SER A 53 -3.60 5.21 21.78
C SER A 53 -4.78 5.89 21.05
N ARG A 54 -5.12 7.14 21.43
CA ARG A 54 -6.21 7.95 20.84
C ARG A 54 -6.21 7.95 19.30
N TYR A 55 -5.03 7.90 18.70
CA TYR A 55 -4.86 7.91 17.24
C TYR A 55 -5.17 6.57 16.57
N MET A 56 -5.17 5.46 17.31
CA MET A 56 -5.65 4.17 16.82
C MET A 56 -7.17 4.21 16.53
N GLY A 57 -7.90 5.08 17.22
CA GLY A 57 -9.29 5.43 16.91
C GLY A 57 -9.49 6.06 15.52
N LEU A 58 -8.46 6.68 14.93
CA LEU A 58 -8.58 7.31 13.61
C LEU A 58 -8.82 6.30 12.49
N ILE A 59 -8.28 5.08 12.62
CA ILE A 59 -8.57 3.99 11.66
C ILE A 59 -10.08 3.72 11.67
N TRP A 60 -10.67 3.60 12.86
CA TRP A 60 -12.09 3.35 13.04
C TRP A 60 -12.99 4.49 12.56
N LEU A 61 -12.50 5.74 12.54
CA LEU A 61 -13.22 6.87 11.93
C LEU A 61 -13.05 6.91 10.40
N SER A 62 -11.88 6.54 9.89
CA SER A 62 -11.60 6.53 8.45
C SER A 62 -12.33 5.42 7.71
N LEU A 63 -12.54 4.26 8.34
CA LEU A 63 -13.19 3.10 7.73
C LEU A 63 -14.64 3.38 7.29
N PRO A 64 -15.54 3.91 8.16
CA PRO A 64 -16.89 4.31 7.76
C PRO A 64 -16.89 5.39 6.68
N LEU A 65 -15.99 6.37 6.77
CA LEU A 65 -15.87 7.43 5.76
C LEU A 65 -15.54 6.84 4.39
N ILE A 66 -14.51 5.98 4.31
CA ILE A 66 -14.13 5.28 3.07
C ILE A 66 -15.31 4.42 2.59
N THR A 67 -15.98 3.71 3.49
CA THR A 67 -17.13 2.86 3.16
C THR A 67 -18.28 3.67 2.57
N MET A 68 -18.61 4.83 3.13
CA MET A 68 -19.64 5.73 2.60
C MET A 68 -19.26 6.23 1.21
N LEU A 69 -18.01 6.64 1.01
CA LEU A 69 -17.51 7.08 -0.29
C LEU A 69 -17.59 5.95 -1.35
N GLU A 70 -17.27 4.73 -0.96
CA GLU A 70 -17.38 3.57 -1.83
C GLU A 70 -18.82 3.23 -2.19
N ASN A 71 -19.74 3.32 -1.23
CA ASN A 71 -21.18 3.08 -1.45
C ASN A 71 -21.80 4.10 -2.40
N ILE A 72 -21.29 5.33 -2.44
CA ILE A 72 -21.73 6.39 -3.38
C ILE A 72 -21.17 6.15 -4.80
N GLY A 73 -20.36 5.10 -5.00
CA GLY A 73 -19.82 4.75 -6.32
C GLY A 73 -18.52 5.46 -6.65
N LEU A 74 -17.78 5.98 -5.65
CA LEU A 74 -16.47 6.62 -5.87
C LEU A 74 -15.52 5.73 -6.68
N ARG A 75 -15.57 4.41 -6.46
CA ARG A 75 -14.80 3.45 -7.26
C ARG A 75 -15.14 3.52 -8.73
N ASP A 76 -16.42 3.55 -9.10
CA ASP A 76 -16.83 3.54 -10.50
C ASP A 76 -16.55 4.88 -11.21
N GLU A 77 -16.67 6.00 -10.49
CA GLU A 77 -16.22 7.30 -10.98
C GLU A 77 -14.72 7.33 -11.24
N VAL A 78 -13.91 6.79 -10.31
CA VAL A 78 -12.46 6.69 -10.46
C VAL A 78 -12.08 5.83 -11.67
N LYS A 79 -12.77 4.71 -11.88
CA LYS A 79 -12.62 3.90 -13.09
C LYS A 79 -12.95 4.69 -14.35
N GLY A 80 -14.02 5.50 -14.32
CA GLY A 80 -14.42 6.38 -15.41
C GLY A 80 -13.37 7.46 -15.71
N LEU A 81 -12.81 8.10 -14.69
CA LEU A 81 -11.77 9.10 -14.80
C LEU A 81 -10.49 8.52 -15.42
N VAL A 82 -10.05 7.35 -14.96
CA VAL A 82 -8.86 6.69 -15.53
C VAL A 82 -9.08 6.27 -16.98
N LYS A 83 -10.29 5.82 -17.35
CA LYS A 83 -10.64 5.54 -18.76
C LYS A 83 -10.63 6.79 -19.65
N LYS A 84 -10.97 7.96 -19.10
CA LYS A 84 -10.97 9.25 -19.82
C LYS A 84 -9.56 9.81 -20.06
N VAL A 85 -8.53 9.26 -19.40
CA VAL A 85 -7.14 9.68 -19.61
C VAL A 85 -6.72 9.36 -21.05
N LYS A 86 -6.73 10.38 -21.91
CA LYS A 86 -6.17 10.30 -23.27
C LYS A 86 -4.65 10.42 -23.18
N SER A 87 -3.98 9.29 -23.08
CA SER A 87 -2.51 9.23 -23.19
C SER A 87 -2.11 8.77 -24.59
N ALA A 88 -1.10 9.42 -25.17
CA ALA A 88 -0.55 9.06 -26.47
C ALA A 88 0.37 7.82 -26.42
N SER A 89 0.82 7.38 -25.23
CA SER A 89 1.71 6.23 -25.06
C SER A 89 1.44 5.44 -23.77
N ILE A 90 1.91 4.18 -23.75
CA ILE A 90 1.77 3.25 -22.62
C ILE A 90 2.50 3.77 -21.38
N GLY A 91 3.74 4.26 -21.54
CA GLY A 91 4.55 4.82 -20.47
C GLY A 91 3.91 6.06 -19.85
N ARG A 92 3.40 6.99 -20.66
CA ARG A 92 2.67 8.15 -20.14
C ARG A 92 1.39 7.75 -19.41
N PHE A 93 0.65 6.76 -19.92
CA PHE A 93 -0.56 6.25 -19.26
C PHE A 93 -0.24 5.65 -17.89
N LEU A 94 0.75 4.77 -17.83
CA LEU A 94 1.20 4.15 -16.58
C LEU A 94 1.77 5.19 -15.60
N PHE A 95 2.44 6.24 -16.08
CA PHE A 95 2.91 7.33 -15.23
C PHE A 95 1.75 8.14 -14.65
N THR A 96 0.76 8.53 -15.46
CA THR A 96 -0.44 9.21 -14.96
C THR A 96 -1.17 8.36 -13.94
N TYR A 97 -1.27 7.05 -14.18
CA TYR A 97 -1.83 6.12 -13.22
C TYR A 97 -1.02 6.04 -11.92
N LEU A 98 0.33 6.03 -11.98
CA LEU A 98 1.19 6.05 -10.79
C LEU A 98 0.91 7.27 -9.91
N VAL A 99 0.89 8.46 -10.52
CA VAL A 99 0.61 9.73 -9.82
C VAL A 99 -0.77 9.69 -9.17
N PHE A 100 -1.77 9.27 -9.94
CA PHE A 100 -3.14 9.14 -9.45
C PHE A 100 -3.23 8.16 -8.27
N ARG A 101 -2.59 7.00 -8.39
CA ARG A 101 -2.65 5.94 -7.39
C ARG A 101 -1.94 6.34 -6.10
N GLN A 102 -0.77 6.98 -6.21
CA GLN A 102 -0.02 7.46 -5.06
C GLN A 102 -0.77 8.57 -4.32
N SER A 103 -1.38 9.50 -5.05
CA SER A 103 -2.14 10.62 -4.47
C SER A 103 -3.41 10.15 -3.77
N THR A 104 -4.17 9.25 -4.40
CA THR A 104 -5.39 8.68 -3.79
C THR A 104 -5.08 7.84 -2.56
N THR A 105 -3.99 7.08 -2.58
CA THR A 105 -3.58 6.28 -1.41
C THR A 105 -3.07 7.19 -0.28
N ALA A 106 -2.38 8.30 -0.59
CA ALA A 106 -1.91 9.26 0.41
C ALA A 106 -3.04 9.88 1.25
N VAL A 107 -4.23 10.04 0.66
CA VAL A 107 -5.42 10.53 1.39
C VAL A 107 -6.24 9.40 2.03
N GLY A 108 -5.74 8.16 2.04
CA GLY A 108 -6.38 7.01 2.68
C GLY A 108 -7.29 6.19 1.77
N LEU A 109 -7.39 6.52 0.48
CA LEU A 109 -8.26 5.83 -0.47
C LEU A 109 -7.54 4.66 -1.17
N ALA A 110 -6.77 3.89 -0.40
CA ALA A 110 -6.03 2.72 -0.88
C ALA A 110 -6.97 1.65 -1.48
N SER A 111 -8.20 1.57 -1.00
CA SER A 111 -9.23 0.62 -1.44
C SER A 111 -9.80 0.90 -2.84
N LEU A 112 -9.51 2.06 -3.45
CA LEU A 112 -9.99 2.43 -4.79
C LEU A 112 -9.27 1.73 -5.95
N GLY A 113 -8.25 0.92 -5.67
CA GLY A 113 -7.47 0.23 -6.69
C GLY A 113 -7.07 -1.17 -6.27
N GLY A 114 -5.94 -1.67 -6.80
CA GLY A 114 -5.51 -3.05 -6.59
C GLY A 114 -5.57 -3.90 -7.85
N HIS A 115 -4.83 -5.01 -7.83
CA HIS A 115 -4.67 -5.93 -8.96
C HIS A 115 -6.00 -6.41 -9.55
N ALA A 116 -6.96 -6.78 -8.70
CA ALA A 116 -8.25 -7.30 -9.14
C ALA A 116 -9.21 -6.21 -9.62
N GLN A 117 -9.12 -4.99 -9.06
CA GLN A 117 -10.12 -3.95 -9.24
C GLN A 117 -9.77 -2.94 -10.33
N MET A 118 -8.47 -2.71 -10.57
CA MET A 118 -7.99 -1.68 -11.48
C MET A 118 -6.98 -2.21 -12.51
N VAL A 119 -6.05 -3.07 -12.08
CA VAL A 119 -5.03 -3.61 -13.00
C VAL A 119 -5.70 -4.47 -14.07
N ARG A 120 -6.37 -5.55 -13.69
CA ARG A 120 -6.98 -6.49 -14.64
C ARG A 120 -8.11 -5.88 -15.50
N PRO A 121 -9.11 -5.17 -14.94
CA PRO A 121 -10.25 -4.72 -15.74
C PRO A 121 -10.05 -3.39 -16.48
N ILE A 122 -9.02 -2.59 -16.16
CA ILE A 122 -8.83 -1.26 -16.76
C ILE A 122 -7.44 -1.11 -17.36
N LEU A 123 -6.38 -1.27 -16.55
CA LEU A 123 -5.02 -1.04 -17.03
C LEU A 123 -4.66 -2.03 -18.13
N VAL A 124 -4.93 -3.31 -17.95
CA VAL A 124 -4.65 -4.34 -18.97
C VAL A 124 -5.38 -4.06 -20.30
N PRO A 125 -6.72 -3.90 -20.35
CA PRO A 125 -7.39 -3.63 -21.62
C PRO A 125 -6.99 -2.27 -22.24
N MET A 126 -6.64 -1.26 -21.44
CA MET A 126 -6.12 0.01 -21.97
C MET A 126 -4.72 -0.12 -22.54
N ILE A 127 -3.84 -0.89 -21.91
CA ILE A 127 -2.53 -1.19 -22.47
C ILE A 127 -2.70 -1.94 -23.78
N GLU A 128 -3.59 -2.93 -23.84
CA GLU A 128 -3.92 -3.67 -25.07
C GLU A 128 -4.51 -2.77 -26.18
N SER A 129 -5.33 -1.76 -25.83
CA SER A 129 -5.87 -0.81 -26.83
C SER A 129 -4.81 0.16 -27.36
N LEU A 130 -3.89 0.62 -26.50
CA LEU A 130 -2.77 1.48 -26.87
C LEU A 130 -1.72 0.74 -27.72
N LEU A 131 -1.53 -0.56 -27.48
CA LEU A 131 -0.70 -1.44 -28.34
C LEU A 131 -1.27 -1.50 -29.75
N LYS A 132 -2.57 -1.80 -29.88
CA LYS A 132 -3.27 -1.87 -31.18
C LYS A 132 -3.24 -0.55 -31.98
N HIS A 133 -3.23 0.60 -31.30
CA HIS A 133 -3.17 1.91 -31.96
C HIS A 133 -1.74 2.38 -32.29
N SER A 134 -0.72 1.87 -31.59
CA SER A 134 0.68 2.21 -31.87
C SER A 134 1.26 1.43 -33.04
N GLU A 135 0.72 0.26 -33.34
CA GLU A 135 1.17 -0.58 -34.45
C GLU A 135 0.35 -0.28 -35.71
N LYS A 136 1.02 0.30 -36.72
CA LYS A 136 0.55 0.25 -38.11
C LYS A 136 0.51 -1.23 -38.55
N ASP A 137 -0.69 -1.77 -38.60
CA ASP A 137 -1.21 -2.86 -39.45
C ASP A 137 -0.45 -4.19 -39.68
N ASP A 138 0.76 -4.46 -39.16
CA ASP A 138 1.47 -5.69 -39.64
C ASP A 138 2.28 -6.53 -38.63
N VAL A 139 1.98 -6.48 -37.33
CA VAL A 139 2.53 -7.48 -36.38
C VAL A 139 1.48 -7.87 -35.34
N LEU A 140 0.46 -8.62 -35.77
CA LEU A 140 -0.60 -9.12 -34.88
C LEU A 140 -0.12 -10.12 -33.81
N ASP A 141 1.14 -10.58 -33.91
CA ASP A 141 1.78 -11.52 -32.99
C ASP A 141 2.84 -10.86 -32.10
N LEU A 142 2.42 -9.89 -31.30
CA LEU A 142 3.16 -9.58 -30.07
C LEU A 142 3.24 -10.86 -29.23
N LYS A 143 4.43 -11.49 -29.19
CA LYS A 143 4.76 -12.64 -28.34
C LYS A 143 4.05 -12.49 -27.00
N TYR A 144 3.32 -13.52 -26.55
CA TYR A 144 2.66 -13.58 -25.24
C TYR A 144 3.52 -13.00 -24.10
N SER A 145 4.84 -13.23 -24.17
CA SER A 145 5.84 -12.67 -23.25
C SER A 145 5.83 -11.14 -23.10
N VAL A 146 5.58 -10.37 -24.17
CA VAL A 146 5.54 -8.89 -24.11
C VAL A 146 4.28 -8.40 -23.40
N LYS A 147 3.13 -9.02 -23.69
CA LYS A 147 1.86 -8.73 -23.01
C LYS A 147 1.95 -9.02 -21.51
N ASP A 148 2.55 -10.15 -21.14
CA ASP A 148 2.71 -10.49 -19.72
C ASP A 148 3.71 -9.57 -19.00
N LYS A 149 4.79 -9.15 -19.66
CA LYS A 149 5.70 -8.11 -19.11
C LYS A 149 4.99 -6.78 -18.86
N LEU A 150 4.11 -6.38 -19.78
CA LEU A 150 3.33 -5.15 -19.65
C LEU A 150 2.29 -5.23 -18.51
N ARG A 151 1.60 -6.37 -18.38
CA ARG A 151 0.69 -6.64 -17.27
C ARG A 151 1.43 -6.63 -15.92
N ALA A 152 2.60 -7.26 -15.87
CA ALA A 152 3.47 -7.24 -14.70
C ALA A 152 3.96 -5.81 -14.37
N LYS A 153 4.26 -4.99 -15.39
CA LYS A 153 4.62 -3.58 -15.21
C LYS A 153 3.45 -2.78 -14.63
N ALA A 154 2.23 -2.97 -15.14
CA ALA A 154 1.03 -2.32 -14.60
C ALA A 154 0.77 -2.69 -13.14
N ALA A 155 0.90 -3.98 -12.81
CA ALA A 155 0.85 -4.48 -11.43
C ALA A 155 1.93 -3.83 -10.54
N THR A 156 3.15 -3.70 -11.07
CA THR A 156 4.25 -3.04 -10.34
C THR A 156 3.93 -1.58 -10.05
N VAL A 157 3.38 -0.85 -11.03
CA VAL A 157 3.00 0.55 -10.86
C VAL A 157 1.93 0.73 -9.79
N ASP A 158 0.90 -0.12 -9.77
CA ASP A 158 -0.13 -0.09 -8.72
C ASP A 158 0.48 -0.34 -7.34
N ASN A 159 1.32 -1.37 -7.19
CA ASN A 159 1.98 -1.70 -5.92
C ASN A 159 2.85 -0.55 -5.39
N VAL A 160 3.67 0.05 -6.27
CA VAL A 160 4.56 1.16 -5.89
C VAL A 160 3.74 2.38 -5.50
N GLY A 161 2.70 2.71 -6.28
CA GLY A 161 1.82 3.84 -5.98
C GLY A 161 1.12 3.67 -4.63
N VAL A 162 0.62 2.48 -4.32
CA VAL A 162 0.02 2.16 -3.02
C VAL A 162 1.04 2.24 -1.91
N PHE A 163 2.18 1.54 -2.03
CA PHE A 163 3.16 1.46 -0.95
C PHE A 163 3.67 2.85 -0.51
N PHE A 164 4.13 3.66 -1.46
CA PHE A 164 4.65 4.99 -1.14
C PHE A 164 3.55 6.03 -0.87
N GLY A 165 2.33 5.79 -1.33
CA GLY A 165 1.17 6.61 -0.96
C GLY A 165 0.75 6.35 0.49
N GLU A 166 0.71 5.09 0.92
CA GLU A 166 0.33 4.71 2.29
C GLU A 166 1.30 5.29 3.34
N CYS A 167 2.59 5.45 2.98
CA CYS A 167 3.56 6.15 3.83
C CYS A 167 3.18 7.61 4.14
N LEU A 168 2.27 8.22 3.38
CA LEU A 168 1.78 9.59 3.60
C LEU A 168 0.43 9.63 4.31
N PHE A 169 -0.22 8.47 4.49
CA PHE A 169 -1.54 8.41 5.10
C PHE A 169 -1.44 8.39 6.62
N ILE A 170 -1.99 9.41 7.28
CA ILE A 170 -1.93 9.58 8.75
C ILE A 170 -2.48 8.36 9.52
N GLY A 171 -3.50 7.69 8.97
CA GLY A 171 -4.13 6.50 9.56
C GLY A 171 -3.41 5.20 9.22
N ALA A 172 -2.26 5.23 8.55
CA ALA A 172 -1.54 4.02 8.19
C ALA A 172 -1.07 3.29 9.47
N PRO A 173 -1.28 1.96 9.56
CA PRO A 173 -0.90 1.19 10.75
C PRO A 173 0.58 1.36 11.15
N SER A 174 1.46 1.48 10.15
CA SER A 174 2.90 1.69 10.36
C SER A 174 3.21 3.03 11.02
N ILE A 175 2.51 4.10 10.66
CA ILE A 175 2.72 5.44 11.24
C ILE A 175 2.26 5.48 12.69
N LEU A 176 1.11 4.86 12.97
CA LEU A 176 0.58 4.77 14.34
C LEU A 176 1.48 3.92 15.24
N LEU A 177 2.07 2.85 14.70
CA LEU A 177 3.06 2.06 15.43
C LEU A 177 4.30 2.88 15.79
N ILE A 178 4.86 3.64 14.83
CA ILE A 178 6.02 4.51 15.06
C ILE A 178 5.68 5.58 16.11
N LYS A 179 4.50 6.21 15.98
CA LYS A 179 4.03 7.19 16.95
C LYS A 179 3.95 6.60 18.35
N ASN A 180 3.31 5.44 18.51
CA ASN A 180 3.15 4.81 19.81
C ASN A 180 4.50 4.44 20.42
N PHE A 181 5.44 3.96 19.60
CA PHE A 181 6.80 3.70 20.05
C PHE A 181 7.52 4.97 20.53
N LEU A 182 7.39 6.09 19.81
CA LEU A 182 8.00 7.37 20.20
C LEU A 182 7.41 7.90 21.50
N ASP A 183 6.08 7.86 21.65
CA ASP A 183 5.41 8.28 22.88
C ASP A 183 5.83 7.44 24.09
N SER A 184 5.94 6.12 23.94
CA SER A 184 6.42 5.24 25.02
C SER A 184 7.86 5.54 25.46
N ASN A 185 8.64 6.23 24.63
CA ASN A 185 10.01 6.66 24.94
C ASN A 185 10.11 8.14 25.31
N GLY A 186 8.98 8.83 25.56
CA GLY A 186 8.94 10.23 25.97
C GLY A 186 9.03 11.25 24.83
N PHE A 187 8.94 10.82 23.57
CA PHE A 187 8.94 11.69 22.40
C PHE A 187 7.53 11.92 21.89
N HIS A 188 6.90 13.00 22.37
CA HIS A 188 5.57 13.39 21.93
C HIS A 188 5.60 14.00 20.53
N SER A 189 5.17 13.22 19.54
CA SER A 189 5.08 13.63 18.14
C SER A 189 3.70 13.35 17.59
N GLU A 190 3.05 14.37 17.05
CA GLU A 190 1.82 14.16 16.30
C GLU A 190 2.10 13.33 15.03
N PRO A 191 1.19 12.43 14.62
CA PRO A 191 1.36 11.62 13.40
C PRO A 191 1.68 12.43 12.14
N ILE A 192 1.18 13.67 12.05
CA ILE A 192 1.44 14.57 10.91
C ILE A 192 2.93 14.91 10.78
N HIS A 193 3.67 15.00 11.89
CA HIS A 193 5.10 15.25 11.85
C HIS A 193 5.86 14.05 11.28
N ILE A 194 5.42 12.83 11.59
CA ILE A 194 5.99 11.59 11.05
C ILE A 194 5.71 11.50 9.54
N VAL A 195 4.46 11.75 9.13
CA VAL A 195 4.04 11.78 7.72
C VAL A 195 4.85 12.79 6.91
N LYS A 196 5.13 13.97 7.46
CA LYS A 196 5.91 15.02 6.79
C LYS A 196 7.28 14.52 6.34
N TRP A 197 7.93 13.65 7.12
CA TRP A 197 9.21 13.04 6.77
C TRP A 197 9.09 11.94 5.71
N GLY A 198 7.88 11.41 5.46
CA GLY A 198 7.61 10.51 4.34
C GLY A 198 7.52 11.21 2.98
N ILE A 199 7.21 12.51 2.95
CA ILE A 199 7.01 13.29 1.70
C ILE A 199 8.23 13.25 0.77
N PRO A 200 9.47 13.50 1.24
CA PRO A 200 10.64 13.42 0.36
C PRO A 200 10.81 12.03 -0.27
N THR A 201 10.62 10.96 0.53
CA THR A 201 10.71 9.57 0.05
C THR A 201 9.66 9.28 -1.01
N ALA A 202 8.42 9.73 -0.79
CA ALA A 202 7.33 9.58 -1.75
C ALA A 202 7.61 10.31 -3.07
N ILE A 203 8.18 11.51 -3.02
CA ILE A 203 8.58 12.28 -4.22
C ILE A 203 9.71 11.57 -4.97
N VAL A 204 10.75 11.13 -4.27
CA VAL A 204 11.88 10.41 -4.89
C VAL A 204 11.39 9.11 -5.54
N ALA A 205 10.53 8.36 -4.86
CA ALA A 205 9.94 7.15 -5.41
C ALA A 205 9.12 7.45 -6.68
N LEU A 206 8.30 8.52 -6.67
CA LEU A 206 7.53 8.95 -7.83
C LEU A 206 8.44 9.33 -9.00
N CYS A 207 9.52 10.08 -8.75
CA CYS A 207 10.48 10.47 -9.79
C CYS A 207 11.22 9.26 -10.38
N VAL A 208 11.74 8.37 -9.53
CA VAL A 208 12.49 7.18 -9.96
C VAL A 208 11.60 6.21 -10.73
N HIS A 209 10.44 5.86 -10.18
CA HIS A 209 9.52 4.95 -10.86
C HIS A 209 8.86 5.60 -12.07
N GLY A 210 8.53 6.88 -11.99
CA GLY A 210 8.02 7.64 -13.12
C GLY A 210 9.02 7.69 -14.27
N TYR A 211 10.29 7.95 -14.01
CA TYR A 211 11.34 7.87 -15.02
C TYR A 211 11.47 6.47 -15.64
N ARG A 212 11.43 5.40 -14.82
CA ARG A 212 11.48 4.00 -15.30
C ARG A 212 10.27 3.59 -16.13
N VAL A 213 9.13 4.25 -15.94
CA VAL A 213 7.89 4.00 -16.68
C VAL A 213 7.82 4.85 -17.94
N LEU A 214 8.28 6.10 -17.91
CA LEU A 214 8.34 6.96 -19.10
C LEU A 214 9.45 6.52 -20.07
N SER A 215 10.59 6.07 -19.56
CA SER A 215 11.67 5.51 -20.39
C SER A 215 11.28 4.19 -21.06
N PHE A 216 10.21 3.53 -20.58
CA PHE A 216 9.72 2.28 -21.17
C PHE A 216 9.25 2.47 -22.61
N ASP A 217 8.66 3.61 -22.96
CA ASP A 217 8.22 3.89 -24.33
C ASP A 217 9.39 3.84 -25.32
N LYS A 218 10.58 4.29 -24.91
CA LYS A 218 11.81 4.21 -25.72
C LYS A 218 12.29 2.78 -25.91
N THR A 219 12.22 1.95 -24.86
CA THR A 219 12.61 0.54 -24.91
C THR A 219 11.61 -0.31 -25.70
N TYR A 220 10.31 -0.02 -25.61
CA TYR A 220 9.26 -0.70 -26.35
C TYR A 220 9.45 -0.55 -27.86
N ILE A 221 9.77 0.65 -28.33
CA ILE A 221 10.08 0.93 -29.76
C ILE A 221 11.28 0.11 -30.25
N ILE A 222 12.26 -0.16 -29.39
CA ILE A 222 13.45 -0.96 -29.73
C ILE A 222 13.10 -2.46 -29.76
N MET A 223 12.29 -2.94 -28.82
CA MET A 223 11.85 -4.35 -28.75
C MET A 223 10.88 -4.75 -29.86
N SER A 224 10.13 -3.80 -30.43
CA SER A 224 9.23 -4.04 -31.57
C SER A 224 9.97 -4.12 -32.92
N LYS A 225 11.22 -3.66 -33.00
CA LYS A 225 12.04 -3.66 -34.22
C LYS A 225 13.00 -4.86 -34.33
N SER A 226 13.09 -5.71 -33.30
CA SER A 226 13.96 -6.89 -33.23
C SER A 226 13.15 -8.17 -33.20
#